data_AF-A0A1Y2TZC7-F1
#
_entry.id   AF-A0A1Y2TZC7-F1
#
_cell.length_a   1.000
_cell.length_b   1.000
_cell.length_c   1.000
_cell.angle_alpha   90.00
_cell.angle_beta   90.00
_cell.angle_gamma   90.00
#
_symmetry.space_group_name_H-M   'P 1'
#
loop_
_entity.id
_entity.type
_entity.pdbx_description
1 polymer ?
#
loop_
_entity_poly.entity_id
_entity_poly.type
_entity_poly.pdbx_seq_one_letter_code
_entity_poly.pdbx_strand_id
1 'polypeptide(L)'
;MSTRVLRVPEKDLGNFRGDEGQEKLRRWEVSQSRSPSIDILREAAEYLKTKDIPVAFPTETVYGLGADATRSAAVRGIYAAKRRPADNPLIIHVSDLDMLQSVLAPENTTNGTTNDVTNAVHDQIPRIYKPLIERFWPGPLTILLPNPTPSKLAPEVTAGLKTFGARMPKSSLALSLIKLTGAPLAAPSANASTKPSPTTAEHVLEDLDGRIELILDGGPCHVGVESTVVDGLCDPPLILRPGGVSIDELRSCTGWEKVEKGYKDQSETGKAAPRAPGMKYKHYSPKAKVLLYESTFAAAREGVQAEDLETFIQGRQSQQEPGSKSQILQIGIIRTRHWKPGAGLRRGKFMKRETVKTGASSESQETSELEVEEAELYDTTSGASIGKLLDISIGEDAKSIAHGLFSALRELDRRGADIIFVEGTVDDEDIGAAVMNRLRKAASQIRS
;
A
#
# COMPACT_ATOMS: atom_id res chain seq x y z
N MET A 1 -20.55 7.52 14.57
CA MET A 1 -20.92 6.52 13.55
C MET A 1 -20.13 5.25 13.84
N SER A 2 -20.69 4.05 13.65
CA SER A 2 -19.95 2.80 13.84
C SER A 2 -19.60 2.22 12.47
N THR A 3 -18.35 1.80 12.26
CA THR A 3 -17.94 1.18 10.99
C THR A 3 -18.42 -0.27 10.93
N ARG A 4 -18.98 -0.69 9.80
CA ARG A 4 -19.39 -2.08 9.52
C ARG A 4 -18.37 -2.79 8.65
N VAL A 5 -18.00 -4.01 9.02
CA VAL A 5 -17.18 -4.91 8.20
C VAL A 5 -18.10 -5.92 7.51
N LEU A 6 -18.14 -5.91 6.18
CA LEU A 6 -18.93 -6.82 5.36
C LEU A 6 -18.02 -7.85 4.71
N ARG A 7 -18.17 -9.10 5.12
CA ARG A 7 -17.34 -10.20 4.61
C ARG A 7 -17.78 -10.63 3.21
N VAL A 8 -16.84 -10.72 2.29
CA VAL A 8 -17.04 -11.12 0.88
C VAL A 8 -16.20 -12.39 0.63
N PRO A 9 -16.73 -13.58 0.92
CA PRO A 9 -15.96 -14.83 0.92
C PRO A 9 -15.67 -15.38 -0.48
N GLU A 10 -16.46 -15.04 -1.49
CA GLU A 10 -16.29 -15.57 -2.85
C GLU A 10 -15.21 -14.82 -3.63
N LYS A 11 -14.41 -15.58 -4.37
CA LYS A 11 -13.32 -15.04 -5.19
C LYS A 11 -13.65 -14.97 -6.68
N ASP A 12 -14.58 -15.79 -7.16
CA ASP A 12 -15.03 -15.74 -8.55
C ASP A 12 -16.25 -14.81 -8.69
N LEU A 13 -15.96 -13.51 -8.77
CA LEU A 13 -16.98 -12.46 -8.80
C LEU A 13 -17.23 -11.92 -10.22
N GLY A 14 -16.46 -12.41 -11.20
CA GLY A 14 -16.51 -11.95 -12.57
C GLY A 14 -15.27 -12.36 -13.37
N ASN A 15 -15.31 -12.08 -14.67
CA ASN A 15 -14.22 -12.40 -15.59
C ASN A 15 -14.14 -11.37 -16.72
N PHE A 16 -13.06 -11.45 -17.49
CA PHE A 16 -12.96 -10.71 -18.75
C PHE A 16 -13.45 -11.55 -19.92
N ARG A 17 -14.06 -10.90 -20.91
CA ARG A 17 -14.65 -11.55 -22.09
C ARG A 17 -13.74 -11.73 -23.31
N GLY A 18 -12.55 -11.13 -23.34
CA GLY A 18 -11.73 -11.03 -24.55
C GLY A 18 -10.79 -12.21 -24.79
N ASP A 19 -10.62 -12.58 -26.06
CA ASP A 19 -9.97 -13.83 -26.45
C ASP A 19 -8.43 -13.76 -26.50
N GLU A 20 -7.78 -12.59 -26.63
CA GLU A 20 -6.32 -12.44 -26.63
C GLU A 20 -5.84 -10.96 -26.55
N GLY A 21 -4.56 -10.70 -26.23
CA GLY A 21 -3.96 -9.35 -26.24
C GLY A 21 -4.63 -8.31 -25.33
N GLN A 22 -4.63 -7.03 -25.71
CA GLN A 22 -5.34 -5.97 -24.97
C GLN A 22 -6.87 -6.15 -24.98
N GLU A 23 -7.43 -6.82 -25.99
CA GLU A 23 -8.86 -7.13 -26.03
C GLU A 23 -9.28 -8.00 -24.83
N LYS A 24 -8.35 -8.79 -24.27
CA LYS A 24 -8.57 -9.54 -23.02
C LYS A 24 -8.93 -8.64 -21.83
N LEU A 25 -8.49 -7.38 -21.78
CA LEU A 25 -8.78 -6.47 -20.66
C LEU A 25 -9.91 -5.48 -20.99
N ARG A 26 -10.51 -5.62 -22.17
CA ARG A 26 -11.43 -4.62 -22.72
C ARG A 26 -12.67 -4.43 -21.87
N ARG A 27 -13.25 -5.53 -21.39
CA ARG A 27 -14.53 -5.53 -20.67
C ARG A 27 -14.55 -6.56 -19.55
N TRP A 28 -14.75 -6.07 -18.32
CA TRP A 28 -15.02 -6.90 -17.15
C TRP A 28 -16.53 -7.17 -17.06
N GLU A 29 -16.90 -8.43 -16.85
CA GLU A 29 -18.28 -8.85 -16.59
C GLU A 29 -18.40 -9.40 -15.18
N VAL A 30 -19.28 -8.77 -14.40
CA VAL A 30 -19.63 -9.24 -13.06
C VAL A 30 -20.51 -10.47 -13.19
N SER A 31 -20.25 -11.47 -12.35
CA SER A 31 -21.04 -12.70 -12.32
C SER A 31 -22.53 -12.40 -12.18
N GLN A 32 -23.34 -13.08 -12.99
CA GLN A 32 -24.81 -13.00 -12.93
C GLN A 32 -25.39 -13.99 -11.93
N SER A 33 -24.56 -14.84 -11.29
CA SER A 33 -25.02 -15.74 -10.25
C SER A 33 -25.62 -14.95 -9.08
N ARG A 34 -26.74 -15.44 -8.53
CA ARG A 34 -27.25 -14.93 -7.25
C ARG A 34 -26.34 -15.47 -6.16
N SER A 35 -25.46 -14.62 -5.64
CA SER A 35 -24.60 -14.94 -4.51
C SER A 35 -24.63 -13.81 -3.47
N PRO A 36 -24.53 -14.13 -2.17
CA PRO A 36 -24.45 -13.11 -1.11
C PRO A 36 -23.32 -12.11 -1.34
N SER A 37 -22.19 -12.58 -1.91
CA SER A 37 -21.04 -11.74 -2.20
C SER A 37 -21.35 -10.68 -3.24
N ILE A 38 -22.06 -11.04 -4.32
CA ILE A 38 -22.49 -10.08 -5.35
C ILE A 38 -23.51 -9.08 -4.80
N ASP A 39 -24.43 -9.51 -3.92
CA ASP A 39 -25.42 -8.61 -3.34
C ASP A 39 -24.77 -7.58 -2.38
N ILE A 40 -23.77 -7.99 -1.59
CA ILE A 40 -22.94 -7.06 -0.79
C ILE A 40 -22.24 -6.04 -1.69
N LEU A 41 -21.68 -6.47 -2.83
CA LEU A 41 -21.01 -5.57 -3.75
C LEU A 41 -21.99 -4.60 -4.44
N ARG A 42 -23.22 -5.04 -4.72
CA ARG A 42 -24.27 -4.14 -5.23
C ARG A 42 -24.68 -3.09 -4.20
N GLU A 43 -24.85 -3.48 -2.93
CA GLU A 43 -25.10 -2.54 -1.83
C GLU A 43 -23.97 -1.51 -1.71
N ALA A 44 -22.71 -1.97 -1.70
CA ALA A 44 -21.55 -1.09 -1.62
C ALA A 44 -21.38 -0.18 -2.85
N ALA A 45 -21.67 -0.68 -4.05
CA ALA A 45 -21.65 0.11 -5.27
C ALA A 45 -22.72 1.21 -5.27
N GLU A 46 -23.94 0.88 -4.85
CA GLU A 46 -25.02 1.88 -4.71
C GLU A 46 -24.68 2.92 -3.63
N TYR A 47 -24.06 2.48 -2.54
CA TYR A 47 -23.54 3.36 -1.51
C TYR A 47 -22.51 4.35 -2.09
N LEU A 48 -21.53 3.88 -2.86
CA LEU A 48 -20.54 4.73 -3.53
C LEU A 48 -21.15 5.72 -4.53
N LYS A 49 -22.23 5.33 -5.22
CA LYS A 49 -22.97 6.21 -6.15
C LYS A 49 -23.75 7.31 -5.47
N THR A 50 -24.25 7.07 -4.26
CA THR A 50 -25.23 7.96 -3.60
C THR A 50 -24.67 8.73 -2.42
N LYS A 51 -23.60 8.24 -1.78
CA LYS A 51 -22.98 8.87 -0.60
C LYS A 51 -21.67 9.57 -0.98
N ASP A 52 -21.24 10.48 -0.10
CA ASP A 52 -19.96 11.17 -0.20
C ASP A 52 -18.89 10.55 0.73
N ILE A 53 -19.22 9.46 1.42
CA ILE A 53 -18.34 8.77 2.35
C ILE A 53 -17.68 7.60 1.62
N PRO A 54 -16.35 7.43 1.72
CA PRO A 54 -15.65 6.36 1.03
C PRO A 54 -15.91 4.98 1.64
N VAL A 55 -15.66 3.94 0.84
CA VAL A 55 -15.72 2.52 1.21
C VAL A 55 -14.31 1.93 1.15
N ALA A 56 -13.91 1.18 2.17
CA ALA A 56 -12.64 0.46 2.13
C ALA A 56 -12.80 -0.92 1.48
N PHE A 57 -11.85 -1.32 0.63
CA PHE A 57 -11.89 -2.61 -0.07
C PHE A 57 -10.49 -3.16 -0.36
N PRO A 58 -10.31 -4.50 -0.44
CA PRO A 58 -9.01 -5.10 -0.71
C PRO A 58 -8.61 -5.02 -2.18
N THR A 59 -7.31 -4.89 -2.40
CA THR A 59 -6.64 -5.17 -3.68
C THR A 59 -5.61 -6.29 -3.48
N GLU A 60 -4.88 -6.67 -4.52
CA GLU A 60 -3.71 -7.53 -4.39
C GLU A 60 -2.55 -6.84 -3.64
N THR A 61 -2.52 -5.50 -3.62
CA THR A 61 -1.45 -4.71 -2.98
C THR A 61 -1.71 -4.39 -1.51
N VAL A 62 -2.63 -3.46 -1.26
CA VAL A 62 -3.06 -2.98 0.05
C VAL A 62 -4.56 -2.67 -0.03
N TYR A 63 -5.23 -2.53 1.11
CA TYR A 63 -6.61 -2.04 1.13
C TYR A 63 -6.67 -0.60 0.62
N GLY A 64 -7.61 -0.32 -0.28
CA GLY A 64 -7.89 1.00 -0.83
C GLY A 64 -9.09 1.64 -0.14
N LEU A 65 -9.10 2.97 -0.03
CA LEU A 65 -10.23 3.75 0.46
C LEU A 65 -10.90 4.46 -0.72
N GLY A 66 -11.91 3.82 -1.31
CA GLY A 66 -12.54 4.22 -2.56
C GLY A 66 -13.67 5.23 -2.41
N ALA A 67 -13.73 6.18 -3.33
CA ALA A 67 -14.91 6.97 -3.64
C ALA A 67 -15.01 7.18 -5.15
N ASP A 68 -16.20 7.52 -5.66
CA ASP A 68 -16.41 7.86 -7.07
C ASP A 68 -15.48 9.04 -7.47
N ALA A 69 -14.54 8.77 -8.39
CA ALA A 69 -13.54 9.73 -8.82
C ALA A 69 -14.10 10.91 -9.63
N THR A 70 -15.36 10.82 -10.07
CA THR A 70 -16.04 11.86 -10.84
C THR A 70 -16.81 12.84 -9.95
N ARG A 71 -16.97 12.52 -8.65
CA ARG A 71 -17.74 13.32 -7.69
C ARG A 71 -16.83 14.01 -6.67
N SER A 72 -16.71 15.33 -6.76
CA SER A 72 -15.88 16.12 -5.84
C SER A 72 -16.22 15.93 -4.36
N ALA A 73 -17.50 15.86 -4.01
CA ALA A 73 -17.89 15.67 -2.62
C ALA A 73 -17.42 14.30 -2.08
N ALA A 74 -17.56 13.24 -2.88
CA ALA A 74 -17.09 11.90 -2.54
C ALA A 74 -15.56 11.83 -2.41
N VAL A 75 -14.82 12.46 -3.33
CA VAL A 75 -13.36 12.51 -3.28
C VAL A 75 -12.88 13.31 -2.06
N ARG A 76 -13.54 14.43 -1.71
CA ARG A 76 -13.26 15.16 -0.46
C ARG A 76 -13.51 14.30 0.79
N GLY A 77 -14.47 13.38 0.75
CA GLY A 77 -14.69 12.37 1.80
C GLY A 77 -13.45 11.53 2.10
N ILE A 78 -12.68 11.15 1.07
CA ILE A 78 -11.39 10.43 1.24
C ILE A 78 -10.40 11.28 2.03
N TYR A 79 -10.22 12.55 1.64
CA TYR A 79 -9.29 13.46 2.31
C TYR A 79 -9.68 13.70 3.77
N ALA A 80 -10.98 13.87 4.03
CA ALA A 80 -11.52 14.06 5.36
C ALA A 80 -11.29 12.84 6.26
N ALA A 81 -11.66 11.63 5.81
CA ALA A 81 -11.51 10.40 6.58
C ALA A 81 -10.04 10.14 6.96
N LYS A 82 -9.13 10.33 5.99
CA LYS A 82 -7.68 10.09 6.18
C LYS A 82 -6.95 11.23 6.89
N ARG A 83 -7.54 12.43 6.98
CA ARG A 83 -6.82 13.69 7.29
C ARG A 83 -5.62 13.88 6.35
N ARG A 84 -5.84 13.66 5.06
CA ARG A 84 -4.80 13.72 4.02
C ARG A 84 -4.64 15.17 3.52
N PRO A 85 -3.41 15.65 3.25
CA PRO A 85 -3.20 16.94 2.58
C PRO A 85 -3.81 16.97 1.17
N ALA A 86 -4.52 18.05 0.83
CA ALA A 86 -5.25 18.18 -0.44
C ALA A 86 -4.34 18.28 -1.68
N ASP A 87 -3.06 18.62 -1.51
CA ASP A 87 -2.07 18.70 -2.59
C ASP A 87 -1.47 17.33 -2.98
N ASN A 88 -1.90 16.24 -2.34
CA ASN A 88 -1.43 14.90 -2.62
C ASN A 88 -2.43 14.16 -3.51
N PRO A 89 -2.13 13.94 -4.81
CA PRO A 89 -3.08 13.38 -5.76
C PRO A 89 -3.51 11.95 -5.39
N LEU A 90 -4.55 11.46 -6.05
CA LEU A 90 -5.09 10.11 -5.87
C LEU A 90 -4.92 9.29 -7.16
N ILE A 91 -4.79 7.98 -6.99
CA ILE A 91 -4.82 7.03 -8.11
C ILE A 91 -6.28 6.62 -8.32
N ILE A 92 -6.75 6.68 -9.56
CA ILE A 92 -8.03 6.09 -9.93
C ILE A 92 -7.85 4.61 -10.24
N HIS A 93 -8.85 3.83 -9.88
CA HIS A 93 -8.97 2.42 -10.21
C HIS A 93 -10.10 2.24 -11.21
N VAL A 94 -9.83 1.46 -12.26
CA VAL A 94 -10.77 1.13 -13.34
C VAL A 94 -11.03 -0.37 -13.37
N SER A 95 -12.22 -0.77 -13.80
CA SER A 95 -12.58 -2.19 -13.94
C SER A 95 -12.09 -2.80 -15.26
N ASP A 96 -11.97 -1.99 -16.31
CA ASP A 96 -11.65 -2.45 -17.66
C ASP A 96 -11.14 -1.30 -18.54
N LEU A 97 -10.63 -1.62 -19.74
CA LEU A 97 -10.10 -0.61 -20.67
C LEU A 97 -11.20 0.28 -21.25
N ASP A 98 -12.42 -0.24 -21.46
CA ASP A 98 -13.57 0.57 -21.90
C ASP A 98 -13.82 1.73 -20.90
N MET A 99 -13.80 1.45 -19.59
CA MET A 99 -13.91 2.48 -18.55
C MET A 99 -12.76 3.47 -18.61
N LEU A 100 -11.50 3.02 -18.74
CA LEU A 100 -10.36 3.92 -18.83
C LEU A 100 -10.43 4.84 -20.05
N GLN A 101 -10.78 4.29 -21.22
CA GLN A 101 -10.98 5.06 -22.45
C GLN A 101 -12.11 6.07 -22.28
N SER A 102 -13.19 5.72 -21.58
CA SER A 102 -14.28 6.65 -21.29
C SER A 102 -13.81 7.86 -20.45
N VAL A 103 -12.87 7.66 -19.52
CA VAL A 103 -12.26 8.75 -18.71
C VAL A 103 -11.38 9.64 -19.57
N LEU A 104 -10.65 9.05 -20.53
CA LEU A 104 -9.75 9.76 -21.46
C LEU A 104 -10.49 10.47 -22.60
N ALA A 105 -11.71 10.02 -22.95
CA ALA A 105 -12.46 10.54 -24.08
C ALA A 105 -12.92 12.00 -23.84
N PRO A 106 -12.68 12.92 -24.79
CA PRO A 106 -13.18 14.29 -24.71
C PRO A 106 -14.72 14.33 -24.73
N GLU A 107 -15.33 15.27 -23.99
CA GLU A 107 -16.79 15.38 -23.79
C GLU A 107 -17.62 15.47 -25.09
N ASN A 108 -17.03 15.87 -26.22
CA ASN A 108 -17.75 16.10 -27.48
C ASN A 108 -18.00 14.84 -28.34
N THR A 109 -17.65 13.64 -27.86
CA THR A 109 -17.82 12.40 -28.64
C THR A 109 -19.15 11.67 -28.42
N THR A 110 -20.01 12.12 -27.50
CA THR A 110 -21.25 11.40 -27.14
C THR A 110 -22.54 11.89 -27.81
N ASN A 111 -22.52 12.97 -28.59
CA ASN A 111 -23.74 13.56 -29.18
C ASN A 111 -23.71 13.69 -30.73
N GLY A 112 -23.20 12.67 -31.43
CA GLY A 112 -23.19 12.63 -32.90
C GLY A 112 -23.96 11.44 -33.46
N THR A 113 -25.25 11.62 -33.80
CA THR A 113 -25.94 10.79 -34.79
C THR A 113 -25.32 11.04 -36.16
N THR A 114 -24.20 10.39 -36.46
CA THR A 114 -23.68 10.30 -37.83
C THR A 114 -23.26 8.87 -38.09
N ASN A 115 -23.98 8.22 -39.00
CA ASN A 115 -23.75 6.88 -39.54
C ASN A 115 -22.46 6.81 -40.39
N ASP A 116 -21.34 7.31 -39.88
CA ASP A 116 -20.04 7.16 -40.54
C ASP A 116 -19.23 6.10 -39.80
N VAL A 117 -19.42 4.86 -40.23
CA VAL A 117 -18.83 3.63 -39.70
C VAL A 117 -17.37 3.55 -40.16
N THR A 118 -16.52 4.44 -39.67
CA THR A 118 -15.07 4.22 -39.64
C THR A 118 -14.63 4.12 -38.17
N ASN A 119 -14.52 2.87 -37.74
CA ASN A 119 -14.09 2.40 -36.42
C ASN A 119 -12.68 2.92 -36.06
N ALA A 120 -12.57 4.15 -35.60
CA ALA A 120 -11.40 4.63 -34.89
C ALA A 120 -11.85 5.47 -33.70
N VAL A 121 -12.42 4.81 -32.69
CA VAL A 121 -12.22 5.29 -31.31
C VAL A 121 -10.70 5.25 -31.11
N HIS A 122 -10.03 6.37 -31.38
CA HIS A 122 -8.59 6.44 -31.26
C HIS A 122 -8.23 6.03 -29.84
N ASP A 123 -7.50 4.94 -29.70
CA ASP A 123 -6.91 4.52 -28.43
C ASP A 123 -6.12 5.69 -27.83
N GLN A 124 -6.71 6.32 -26.80
CA GLN A 124 -6.17 7.51 -26.16
C GLN A 124 -5.03 7.16 -25.19
N ILE A 125 -4.80 5.87 -24.93
CA ILE A 125 -3.72 5.42 -24.07
C ILE A 125 -2.40 5.61 -24.85
N PRO A 126 -1.43 6.37 -24.33
CA PRO A 126 -0.15 6.56 -25.00
C PRO A 126 0.52 5.22 -25.30
N ARG A 127 1.02 5.05 -26.53
CA ARG A 127 1.54 3.77 -27.06
C ARG A 127 2.63 3.16 -26.18
N ILE A 128 3.43 3.99 -25.52
CA ILE A 128 4.48 3.59 -24.57
C ILE A 128 3.96 2.67 -23.45
N TYR A 129 2.68 2.79 -23.06
CA TYR A 129 2.11 1.98 -22.00
C TYR A 129 1.54 0.64 -22.48
N LYS A 130 1.42 0.39 -23.78
CA LYS A 130 0.79 -0.85 -24.29
C LYS A 130 1.50 -2.12 -23.79
N PRO A 131 2.84 -2.24 -23.87
CA PRO A 131 3.53 -3.43 -23.39
C PRO A 131 3.38 -3.63 -21.88
N LEU A 132 3.30 -2.53 -21.12
CA LEU A 132 3.10 -2.59 -19.68
C LEU A 132 1.68 -3.03 -19.30
N ILE A 133 0.66 -2.53 -19.99
CA ILE A 133 -0.74 -2.92 -19.77
C ILE A 133 -0.93 -4.40 -20.09
N GLU A 134 -0.41 -4.87 -21.22
CA GLU A 134 -0.51 -6.27 -21.62
C GLU A 134 0.13 -7.23 -20.61
N ARG A 135 1.25 -6.83 -20.02
CA ARG A 135 2.01 -7.68 -19.10
C ARG A 135 1.54 -7.59 -17.65
N PHE A 136 1.25 -6.38 -17.17
CA PHE A 136 1.09 -6.12 -15.74
C PHE A 136 -0.34 -5.77 -15.33
N TRP A 137 -1.28 -5.59 -16.26
CA TRP A 137 -2.70 -5.39 -15.92
C TRP A 137 -3.55 -6.64 -16.17
N PRO A 138 -4.53 -6.93 -15.27
CA PRO A 138 -4.73 -6.31 -13.96
C PRO A 138 -3.56 -6.65 -13.02
N GLY A 139 -3.13 -5.69 -12.21
CA GLY A 139 -1.97 -5.90 -11.34
C GLY A 139 -1.40 -4.65 -10.67
N PRO A 140 -0.23 -4.81 -10.02
CA PRO A 140 0.36 -3.83 -9.13
C PRO A 140 1.13 -2.73 -9.89
N LEU A 141 0.64 -2.31 -11.05
CA LEU A 141 1.20 -1.23 -11.85
C LEU A 141 0.22 -0.07 -11.96
N THR A 142 0.71 1.14 -11.75
CA THR A 142 0.01 2.40 -11.99
C THR A 142 0.74 3.18 -13.07
N ILE A 143 0.01 3.63 -14.09
CA ILE A 143 0.54 4.46 -15.18
C ILE A 143 0.06 5.90 -15.04
N LEU A 144 0.91 6.88 -15.39
CA LEU A 144 0.50 8.29 -15.48
C LEU A 144 -0.09 8.60 -16.85
N LEU A 145 -1.28 9.19 -16.87
CA LEU A 145 -1.98 9.58 -18.09
C LEU A 145 -2.21 11.09 -18.12
N PRO A 146 -2.21 11.72 -19.30
CA PRO A 146 -2.67 13.10 -19.45
C PRO A 146 -4.12 13.23 -18.97
N ASN A 147 -4.41 14.29 -18.22
CA ASN A 147 -5.78 14.61 -17.82
C ASN A 147 -6.48 15.40 -18.95
N PRO A 148 -7.56 14.89 -19.56
CA PRO A 148 -8.29 15.62 -20.59
C PRO A 148 -8.83 16.96 -20.08
N THR A 149 -9.03 17.90 -21.01
CA THR A 149 -9.68 19.19 -20.75
C THR A 149 -10.87 19.34 -21.70
N PRO A 150 -12.12 19.42 -21.20
CA PRO A 150 -12.51 19.30 -19.80
C PRO A 150 -12.26 17.91 -19.22
N SER A 151 -12.00 17.85 -17.90
CA SER A 151 -11.77 16.59 -17.18
C SER A 151 -13.08 16.01 -16.66
N LYS A 152 -13.25 14.70 -16.80
CA LYS A 152 -14.36 13.95 -16.16
C LYS A 152 -14.09 13.62 -14.69
N LEU A 153 -12.86 13.81 -14.23
CA LEU A 153 -12.46 13.55 -12.85
C LEU A 153 -12.71 14.79 -12.00
N ALA A 154 -13.07 14.57 -10.75
CA ALA A 154 -13.12 15.64 -9.77
C ALA A 154 -11.73 16.30 -9.64
N PRO A 155 -11.63 17.63 -9.52
CA PRO A 155 -10.35 18.35 -9.42
C PRO A 155 -9.45 17.86 -8.27
N GLU A 156 -10.06 17.39 -7.18
CA GLU A 156 -9.35 16.85 -6.02
C GLU A 156 -8.58 15.56 -6.33
N VAL A 157 -8.96 14.80 -7.37
CA VAL A 157 -8.23 13.59 -7.78
C VAL A 157 -6.83 13.93 -8.25
N THR A 158 -6.70 14.95 -9.10
CA THR A 158 -5.41 15.34 -9.68
C THR A 158 -4.68 16.39 -8.85
N ALA A 159 -5.34 17.00 -7.87
CA ALA A 159 -4.80 18.11 -7.08
C ALA A 159 -4.25 19.25 -7.97
N GLY A 160 -4.92 19.53 -9.09
CA GLY A 160 -4.52 20.56 -10.05
C GLY A 160 -3.43 20.16 -11.05
N LEU A 161 -2.98 18.90 -11.03
CA LEU A 161 -2.01 18.40 -12.00
C LEU A 161 -2.64 18.17 -13.38
N LYS A 162 -1.81 18.31 -14.43
CA LYS A 162 -2.16 18.01 -15.82
C LYS A 162 -2.19 16.51 -16.14
N THR A 163 -1.84 15.68 -15.16
CA THR A 163 -1.78 14.22 -15.28
C THR A 163 -2.48 13.58 -14.09
N PHE A 164 -2.88 12.32 -14.26
CA PHE A 164 -3.44 11.50 -13.18
C PHE A 164 -2.88 10.08 -13.24
N GLY A 165 -2.87 9.38 -12.11
CA GLY A 165 -2.48 7.97 -12.05
C GLY A 165 -3.68 7.05 -12.23
N ALA A 166 -3.57 6.04 -13.10
CA ALA A 166 -4.59 5.02 -13.31
C ALA A 166 -4.05 3.62 -13.02
N ARG A 167 -4.91 2.73 -12.53
CA ARG A 167 -4.60 1.33 -12.27
C ARG A 167 -5.80 0.42 -12.50
N MET A 168 -5.56 -0.77 -13.03
CA MET A 168 -6.52 -1.87 -13.03
C MET A 168 -6.08 -2.91 -11.97
N PRO A 169 -6.75 -3.00 -10.80
CA PRO A 169 -6.30 -3.88 -9.71
C PRO A 169 -6.54 -5.36 -10.03
N LYS A 170 -5.61 -6.24 -9.64
CA LYS A 170 -5.78 -7.71 -9.74
C LYS A 170 -6.58 -8.27 -8.56
N SER A 171 -7.82 -7.80 -8.42
CA SER A 171 -8.77 -8.24 -7.41
C SER A 171 -10.15 -8.31 -8.03
N SER A 172 -10.71 -9.52 -8.13
CA SER A 172 -12.06 -9.73 -8.67
C SER A 172 -13.11 -8.94 -7.88
N LEU A 173 -12.92 -8.81 -6.57
CA LEU A 173 -13.73 -7.97 -5.69
C LEU A 173 -13.64 -6.50 -6.09
N ALA A 174 -12.42 -5.96 -6.24
CA ALA A 174 -12.22 -4.56 -6.62
C ALA A 174 -12.77 -4.28 -8.02
N LEU A 175 -12.46 -5.13 -9.01
CA LEU A 175 -12.95 -4.98 -10.39
C LEU A 175 -14.48 -5.02 -10.44
N SER A 176 -15.11 -5.93 -9.70
CA SER A 176 -16.57 -6.05 -9.65
C SER A 176 -17.23 -4.88 -8.92
N LEU A 177 -16.65 -4.41 -7.82
CA LEU A 177 -17.12 -3.20 -7.12
C LEU A 177 -17.08 -1.97 -8.05
N ILE A 178 -15.94 -1.74 -8.73
CA ILE A 178 -15.77 -0.63 -9.67
C ILE A 178 -16.79 -0.76 -10.82
N LYS A 179 -16.95 -1.96 -11.38
CA LYS A 179 -17.89 -2.21 -12.48
C LYS A 179 -19.34 -1.96 -12.08
N LEU A 180 -19.76 -2.44 -10.92
CA LEU A 180 -21.12 -2.23 -10.38
C LEU A 180 -21.38 -0.75 -10.03
N THR A 181 -20.33 -0.05 -9.56
CA THR A 181 -20.40 1.40 -9.32
C THR A 181 -20.57 2.16 -10.64
N GLY A 182 -20.04 1.64 -11.75
CA GLY A 182 -20.19 2.25 -13.07
C GLY A 182 -19.36 3.51 -13.26
N ALA A 183 -18.41 3.78 -12.36
CA ALA A 183 -17.51 4.93 -12.37
C ALA A 183 -16.12 4.52 -11.87
N PRO A 184 -15.04 5.17 -12.33
CA PRO A 184 -13.71 4.96 -11.75
C PRO A 184 -13.69 5.32 -10.27
N LEU A 185 -12.96 4.55 -9.46
CA LEU A 185 -12.83 4.82 -8.02
C LEU A 185 -11.49 5.46 -7.69
N ALA A 186 -11.49 6.67 -7.14
CA ALA A 186 -10.29 7.25 -6.54
C ALA A 186 -10.02 6.52 -5.23
N ALA A 187 -8.85 5.89 -5.09
CA ALA A 187 -8.56 5.07 -3.92
C ALA A 187 -7.07 5.12 -3.52
N PRO A 188 -6.68 5.97 -2.54
CA PRO A 188 -5.42 5.80 -1.83
C PRO A 188 -5.51 4.59 -0.88
N SER A 189 -4.40 4.23 -0.23
CA SER A 189 -4.39 3.22 0.84
C SER A 189 -5.39 3.55 1.96
N ALA A 190 -5.98 2.56 2.64
CA ALA A 190 -7.07 2.76 3.61
C ALA A 190 -6.62 2.96 5.07
N ASN A 191 -5.50 3.63 5.29
CA ASN A 191 -4.96 3.96 6.62
C ASN A 191 -5.21 5.42 7.01
N ALA A 192 -5.07 5.76 8.29
CA ALA A 192 -4.91 7.18 8.65
C ALA A 192 -3.61 7.73 8.06
N SER A 193 -3.56 9.02 7.71
CA SER A 193 -2.34 9.63 7.18
C SER A 193 -1.13 9.34 8.08
N THR A 194 0.05 9.17 7.49
CA THR A 194 1.35 8.78 8.10
C THR A 194 1.48 7.35 8.63
N LYS A 195 0.40 6.65 8.99
CA LYS A 195 0.47 5.25 9.46
C LYS A 195 0.92 4.26 8.37
N PRO A 196 1.40 3.05 8.72
CA PRO A 196 1.64 1.97 7.77
C PRO A 196 0.40 1.65 6.91
N SER A 197 0.58 1.19 5.68
CA SER A 197 -0.54 0.82 4.81
C SER A 197 -1.28 -0.41 5.37
N PRO A 198 -2.62 -0.52 5.18
CA PRO A 198 -3.38 -1.65 5.68
C PRO A 198 -3.39 -2.79 4.65
N THR A 199 -3.02 -3.98 5.10
CA THR A 199 -3.08 -5.23 4.31
C THR A 199 -4.26 -6.12 4.68
N THR A 200 -5.06 -5.73 5.69
CA THR A 200 -6.21 -6.50 6.22
C THR A 200 -7.36 -5.56 6.56
N ALA A 201 -8.57 -6.10 6.70
CA ALA A 201 -9.74 -5.32 7.11
C ALA A 201 -9.61 -4.79 8.55
N GLU A 202 -8.95 -5.53 9.44
CA GLU A 202 -8.68 -5.14 10.82
C GLU A 202 -7.77 -3.91 10.87
N HIS A 203 -6.71 -3.87 10.05
CA HIS A 203 -5.84 -2.70 9.95
C HIS A 203 -6.61 -1.44 9.51
N VAL A 204 -7.60 -1.59 8.64
CA VAL A 204 -8.48 -0.49 8.22
C VAL A 204 -9.38 -0.06 9.37
N LEU A 205 -10.00 -1.01 10.07
CA LEU A 205 -10.90 -0.75 11.19
C LEU A 205 -10.17 0.00 12.31
N GLU A 206 -8.97 -0.44 12.70
CA GLU A 206 -8.13 0.23 13.71
C GLU A 206 -7.84 1.71 13.39
N ASP A 207 -7.72 2.03 12.10
CA ASP A 207 -7.33 3.36 11.64
C ASP A 207 -8.52 4.29 11.38
N LEU A 208 -9.62 3.73 10.86
CA LEU A 208 -10.73 4.48 10.27
C LEU A 208 -12.08 4.19 10.93
N ASP A 209 -12.12 3.45 12.06
CA ASP A 209 -13.36 3.27 12.81
C ASP A 209 -14.03 4.60 13.16
N GLY A 210 -15.33 4.67 12.90
CA GLY A 210 -16.18 5.84 13.03
C GLY A 210 -15.90 6.99 12.06
N ARG A 211 -14.95 6.84 11.12
CA ARG A 211 -14.66 7.82 10.05
C ARG A 211 -15.20 7.40 8.68
N ILE A 212 -15.46 6.11 8.51
CA ILE A 212 -16.07 5.52 7.32
C ILE A 212 -17.21 4.60 7.76
N GLU A 213 -18.13 4.26 6.88
CA GLU A 213 -19.27 3.40 7.24
C GLU A 213 -19.03 1.93 6.90
N LEU A 214 -18.29 1.66 5.82
CA LEU A 214 -18.19 0.32 5.23
C LEU A 214 -16.73 -0.07 4.97
N ILE A 215 -16.40 -1.29 5.38
CA ILE A 215 -15.20 -2.03 5.01
C ILE A 215 -15.66 -3.33 4.35
N LEU A 216 -15.26 -3.58 3.11
CA LEU A 216 -15.41 -4.88 2.47
C LEU A 216 -14.21 -5.74 2.86
N ASP A 217 -14.46 -6.87 3.50
CA ASP A 217 -13.43 -7.84 3.90
C ASP A 217 -13.40 -9.01 2.92
N GLY A 218 -12.41 -8.97 2.02
CA GLY A 218 -12.09 -10.07 1.10
C GLY A 218 -10.82 -10.84 1.49
N GLY A 219 -10.39 -10.73 2.75
CA GLY A 219 -9.16 -11.33 3.27
C GLY A 219 -7.91 -10.47 3.10
N PRO A 220 -6.73 -11.01 3.45
CA PRO A 220 -5.45 -10.29 3.41
C PRO A 220 -4.96 -10.02 1.97
N CYS A 221 -4.24 -8.91 1.78
CA CYS A 221 -3.58 -8.57 0.52
C CYS A 221 -2.31 -9.41 0.29
N HIS A 222 -2.03 -9.82 -0.95
CA HIS A 222 -0.97 -10.80 -1.23
C HIS A 222 0.43 -10.18 -1.46
N VAL A 223 0.52 -8.97 -2.00
CA VAL A 223 1.80 -8.32 -2.34
C VAL A 223 2.39 -7.56 -1.13
N GLY A 224 1.55 -6.95 -0.30
CA GLY A 224 1.98 -6.27 0.93
C GLY A 224 2.59 -4.88 0.75
N VAL A 225 3.07 -4.53 -0.46
CA VAL A 225 3.48 -3.16 -0.84
C VAL A 225 2.55 -2.57 -1.91
N GLU A 226 2.52 -1.24 -2.03
CA GLU A 226 1.69 -0.58 -3.04
C GLU A 226 2.17 -0.82 -4.47
N SER A 227 1.35 -0.40 -5.44
CA SER A 227 1.69 -0.47 -6.87
C SER A 227 2.94 0.35 -7.22
N THR A 228 3.73 -0.16 -8.17
CA THR A 228 4.75 0.61 -8.86
C THR A 228 4.06 1.71 -9.66
N VAL A 229 4.53 2.95 -9.55
CA VAL A 229 3.99 4.10 -10.30
C VAL A 229 5.00 4.53 -11.33
N VAL A 230 4.60 4.56 -12.60
CA VAL A 230 5.48 4.88 -13.71
C VAL A 230 4.95 6.04 -14.56
N ASP A 231 5.88 6.82 -15.08
CA ASP A 231 5.65 7.93 -16.00
C ASP A 231 6.39 7.70 -17.31
N GLY A 232 5.66 7.28 -18.33
CA GLY A 232 6.10 7.17 -19.71
C GLY A 232 5.77 8.41 -20.56
N LEU A 233 5.32 9.52 -19.94
CA LEU A 233 5.09 10.79 -20.64
C LEU A 233 6.37 11.64 -20.77
N CYS A 234 7.49 11.16 -20.23
CA CYS A 234 8.82 11.73 -20.37
C CYS A 234 9.80 10.73 -21.00
N ASP A 235 10.93 11.25 -21.47
CA ASP A 235 12.02 10.46 -22.04
C ASP A 235 13.35 10.82 -21.33
N PRO A 236 14.06 9.84 -20.72
CA PRO A 236 13.64 8.45 -20.54
C PRO A 236 12.43 8.32 -19.59
N PRO A 237 11.64 7.22 -19.68
CA PRO A 237 10.56 6.94 -18.73
C PRO A 237 11.07 6.86 -17.28
N LEU A 238 10.20 7.18 -16.32
CA LEU A 238 10.56 7.24 -14.90
C LEU A 238 9.69 6.34 -14.03
N ILE A 239 10.31 5.69 -13.05
CA ILE A 239 9.61 5.12 -11.89
C ILE A 239 9.45 6.25 -10.87
N LEU A 240 8.22 6.66 -10.58
CA LEU A 240 7.92 7.67 -9.55
C LEU A 240 7.73 7.07 -8.16
N ARG A 241 7.39 5.78 -8.09
CA ARG A 241 7.29 5.03 -6.84
C ARG A 241 7.60 3.56 -7.08
N PRO A 242 8.54 2.94 -6.33
CA PRO A 242 8.75 1.49 -6.40
C PRO A 242 7.60 0.76 -5.69
N GLY A 243 7.28 -0.44 -6.17
CA GLY A 243 6.15 -1.25 -5.72
C GLY A 243 6.24 -2.68 -6.24
N GLY A 244 5.09 -3.31 -6.46
CA GLY A 244 5.00 -4.73 -6.85
C GLY A 244 5.46 -5.11 -8.28
N VAL A 245 6.02 -4.18 -9.06
CA VAL A 245 6.68 -4.45 -10.36
C VAL A 245 8.10 -3.88 -10.31
N SER A 246 9.10 -4.72 -10.59
CA SER A 246 10.52 -4.35 -10.49
C SER A 246 11.01 -3.50 -11.66
N ILE A 247 12.16 -2.84 -11.48
CA ILE A 247 12.78 -2.07 -12.57
C ILE A 247 13.24 -2.98 -13.72
N ASP A 248 13.70 -4.20 -13.42
CA ASP A 248 14.17 -5.15 -14.42
C ASP A 248 13.01 -5.74 -15.21
N GLU A 249 11.89 -6.02 -14.54
CA GLU A 249 10.63 -6.35 -15.19
C GLU A 249 10.18 -5.25 -16.15
N LEU A 250 10.26 -3.98 -15.74
CA LEU A 250 9.94 -2.85 -16.62
C LEU A 250 10.91 -2.75 -17.80
N ARG A 251 12.23 -2.86 -17.57
CA ARG A 251 13.25 -2.78 -18.64
C ARG A 251 13.15 -3.87 -19.69
N SER A 252 12.56 -5.01 -19.34
CA SER A 252 12.29 -6.08 -20.29
C SER A 252 11.07 -5.81 -21.21
N CYS A 253 10.38 -4.68 -21.05
CA CYS A 253 9.27 -4.27 -21.91
C CYS A 253 9.73 -3.27 -22.99
N THR A 254 9.19 -3.41 -24.20
CA THR A 254 9.53 -2.53 -25.33
C THR A 254 9.26 -1.05 -25.02
N GLY A 255 10.27 -0.19 -25.25
CA GLY A 255 10.21 1.24 -24.97
C GLY A 255 10.55 1.64 -23.53
N TRP A 256 10.72 0.66 -22.63
CA TRP A 256 11.05 0.88 -21.21
C TRP A 256 12.48 0.44 -20.85
N GLU A 257 13.30 0.09 -21.84
CA GLU A 257 14.67 -0.42 -21.66
C GLU A 257 15.56 0.57 -20.90
N LYS A 258 15.27 1.87 -21.05
CA LYS A 258 16.01 2.98 -20.42
C LYS A 258 15.32 3.57 -19.19
N VAL A 259 14.30 2.91 -18.63
CA VAL A 259 13.59 3.45 -17.47
C VAL A 259 14.55 3.71 -16.30
N GLU A 260 14.36 4.86 -15.66
CA GLU A 260 15.18 5.32 -14.53
C GLU A 260 14.37 5.50 -13.24
N LYS A 261 15.07 5.58 -12.11
CA LYS A 261 14.46 5.88 -10.80
C LYS A 261 14.23 7.39 -10.69
N GLY A 262 12.97 7.82 -10.78
CA GLY A 262 12.53 9.20 -10.57
C GLY A 262 12.16 9.53 -9.12
N TYR A 263 12.46 8.63 -8.18
CA TYR A 263 12.22 8.80 -6.76
C TYR A 263 13.53 8.89 -5.97
N LYS A 264 13.44 9.52 -4.80
CA LYS A 264 14.46 9.43 -3.75
C LYS A 264 13.95 8.53 -2.63
N ASP A 265 14.87 7.86 -1.95
CA ASP A 265 14.51 6.98 -0.84
C ASP A 265 14.06 7.73 0.41
N GLN A 266 14.45 9.00 0.54
CA GLN A 266 13.94 9.91 1.57
C GLN A 266 12.77 10.76 1.03
N SER A 267 11.81 11.08 1.90
CA SER A 267 10.71 11.98 1.57
C SER A 267 11.22 13.39 1.26
N GLU A 268 10.78 13.99 0.15
CA GLU A 268 11.24 15.33 -0.22
C GLU A 268 10.69 16.42 0.73
N THR A 269 11.60 17.12 1.41
CA THR A 269 11.31 18.33 2.18
C THR A 269 11.30 19.55 1.25
N GLY A 270 10.23 19.73 0.47
CA GLY A 270 10.15 20.80 -0.53
C GLY A 270 8.74 21.38 -0.71
N LYS A 271 8.66 22.56 -1.33
CA LYS A 271 7.38 23.21 -1.70
C LYS A 271 6.73 22.65 -2.97
N ALA A 272 7.48 21.88 -3.79
CA ALA A 272 6.96 21.31 -5.03
C ALA A 272 5.80 20.35 -4.76
N ALA A 273 4.78 20.36 -5.62
CA ALA A 273 3.65 19.43 -5.55
C ALA A 273 4.10 18.03 -6.01
N PRO A 274 3.72 16.94 -5.31
CA PRO A 274 4.09 15.59 -5.71
C PRO A 274 3.37 15.19 -6.99
N ARG A 275 4.10 14.61 -7.96
CA ARG A 275 3.53 14.12 -9.23
C ARG A 275 2.71 12.85 -9.07
N ALA A 276 2.99 12.09 -8.02
CA ALA A 276 2.32 10.84 -7.67
C ALA A 276 2.24 10.66 -6.14
N PRO A 277 1.33 9.81 -5.64
CA PRO A 277 1.27 9.51 -4.21
C PRO A 277 2.58 8.89 -3.70
N GLY A 278 2.99 9.26 -2.48
CA GLY A 278 4.13 8.63 -1.81
C GLY A 278 5.50 9.30 -2.02
N MET A 279 5.54 10.48 -2.66
CA MET A 279 6.80 11.19 -2.96
C MET A 279 7.23 12.22 -1.89
N LYS A 280 6.30 13.01 -1.35
CA LYS A 280 6.61 14.21 -0.54
C LYS A 280 6.53 13.99 0.98
N TYR A 281 5.49 13.31 1.47
CA TYR A 281 5.22 13.23 2.89
C TYR A 281 5.89 12.01 3.53
N LYS A 282 6.19 12.09 4.84
CA LYS A 282 6.58 10.91 5.61
C LYS A 282 5.40 9.95 5.62
N HIS A 283 5.55 8.85 4.90
CA HIS A 283 4.59 7.76 4.83
C HIS A 283 5.18 6.58 5.59
N TYR A 284 4.31 5.73 6.16
CA TYR A 284 4.71 4.45 6.76
C TYR A 284 5.43 4.54 8.10
N SER A 285 5.33 5.66 8.82
CA SER A 285 5.99 5.80 10.12
C SER A 285 5.08 5.20 11.21
N PRO A 286 5.51 4.14 11.92
CA PRO A 286 4.89 3.77 13.17
C PRO A 286 5.05 4.89 14.22
N LYS A 287 4.36 4.77 15.35
CA LYS A 287 4.54 5.64 16.52
C LYS A 287 5.91 5.41 17.15
N ALA A 288 6.35 4.16 17.20
CA ALA A 288 7.69 3.79 17.66
C ALA A 288 8.77 4.44 16.79
N LYS A 289 9.94 4.75 17.38
CA LYS A 289 11.11 5.12 16.58
C LYS A 289 11.57 3.89 15.79
N VAL A 290 11.88 4.04 14.51
CA VAL A 290 12.42 2.95 13.69
C VAL A 290 13.89 3.21 13.42
N LEU A 291 14.74 2.22 13.69
CA LEU A 291 16.15 2.22 13.33
C LEU A 291 16.40 1.05 12.36
N LEU A 292 16.78 1.40 11.13
CA LEU A 292 17.05 0.45 10.06
C LEU A 292 18.56 0.16 9.97
N TYR A 293 18.92 -1.12 9.95
CA TYR A 293 20.27 -1.56 9.59
C TYR A 293 20.28 -2.08 8.16
N GLU A 294 20.88 -1.34 7.25
CA GLU A 294 21.02 -1.80 5.87
C GLU A 294 21.99 -2.98 5.79
N SER A 295 21.78 -3.86 4.80
CA SER A 295 22.64 -5.04 4.61
C SER A 295 24.11 -4.68 4.34
N THR A 296 24.39 -3.45 3.91
CA THR A 296 25.74 -2.91 3.70
C THR A 296 26.47 -2.62 5.01
N PHE A 297 25.75 -2.44 6.12
CA PHE A 297 26.34 -2.12 7.41
C PHE A 297 26.91 -3.37 8.09
N ALA A 298 28.13 -3.72 7.71
CA ALA A 298 28.79 -4.97 8.08
C ALA A 298 28.85 -5.22 9.61
N ALA A 299 28.94 -4.17 10.42
CA ALA A 299 29.04 -4.28 11.88
C ALA A 299 27.77 -4.87 12.53
N ALA A 300 26.60 -4.73 11.89
CA ALA A 300 25.33 -5.25 12.41
C ALA A 300 24.90 -6.59 11.80
N ARG A 301 25.81 -7.35 11.18
CA ARG A 301 25.47 -8.69 10.65
C ARG A 301 24.93 -9.63 11.71
N GLU A 302 25.43 -9.52 12.95
CA GLU A 302 25.02 -10.39 14.07
C GLU A 302 23.87 -9.82 14.90
N GLY A 303 23.43 -8.58 14.64
CA GLY A 303 22.35 -7.96 15.36
C GLY A 303 22.49 -6.46 15.61
N VAL A 304 21.66 -5.97 16.52
CA VAL A 304 21.60 -4.58 16.99
C VAL A 304 22.93 -4.19 17.66
N GLN A 305 23.43 -2.99 17.35
CA GLN A 305 24.63 -2.46 17.99
C GLN A 305 24.34 -1.99 19.41
N ALA A 306 25.23 -2.29 20.35
CA ALA A 306 25.06 -1.93 21.76
C ALA A 306 24.94 -0.41 21.93
N GLU A 307 25.72 0.35 21.17
CA GLU A 307 25.74 1.82 21.21
C GLU A 307 24.39 2.43 20.79
N ASP A 308 23.68 1.79 19.86
CA ASP A 308 22.37 2.26 19.39
C ASP A 308 21.29 2.06 20.46
N LEU A 309 21.35 0.93 21.18
CA LEU A 309 20.48 0.67 22.32
C LEU A 309 20.79 1.63 23.48
N GLU A 310 22.06 1.79 23.84
CA GLU A 310 22.51 2.69 24.90
C GLU A 310 22.12 4.14 24.62
N THR A 311 22.35 4.62 23.39
CA THR A 311 21.96 5.97 22.96
C THR A 311 20.45 6.19 23.10
N PHE A 312 19.65 5.19 22.75
CA PHE A 312 18.20 5.27 22.91
C PHE A 312 17.78 5.35 24.38
N ILE A 313 18.38 4.52 25.24
CA ILE A 313 18.10 4.50 26.69
C ILE A 313 18.46 5.84 27.33
N GLN A 314 19.67 6.36 27.06
CA GLN A 314 20.13 7.66 27.57
C GLN A 314 19.23 8.81 27.08
N GLY A 315 18.82 8.77 25.81
CA GLY A 315 17.89 9.74 25.23
C GLY A 315 16.50 9.72 25.90
N ARG A 316 16.05 8.57 26.41
CA ARG A 316 14.79 8.47 27.17
C ARG A 316 14.93 8.99 28.59
N GLN A 317 16.02 8.64 29.28
CA GLN A 317 16.26 9.08 30.66
C GLN A 317 16.37 10.60 30.77
N SER A 318 16.99 11.26 29.79
CA SER A 318 17.08 12.73 29.73
C SER A 318 15.76 13.45 29.46
N GLN A 319 14.74 12.74 28.96
CA GLN A 319 13.40 13.27 28.69
C GLN A 319 12.39 12.96 29.81
N GLN A 320 12.75 12.16 30.81
CA GLN A 320 11.89 11.86 31.95
C GLN A 320 11.98 12.96 33.02
N GLU A 321 10.83 13.43 33.50
CA GLU A 321 10.78 14.36 34.63
C GLU A 321 11.31 13.70 35.91
N PRO A 322 12.06 14.43 36.76
CA PRO A 322 12.57 13.91 38.03
C PRO A 322 11.42 13.40 38.91
N GLY A 323 11.37 12.09 39.18
CA GLY A 323 10.38 11.46 40.05
C GLY A 323 9.31 10.60 39.33
N SER A 324 9.30 10.55 38.00
CA SER A 324 8.45 9.59 37.27
C SER A 324 8.99 8.15 37.42
N LYS A 325 8.10 7.17 37.64
CA LYS A 325 8.50 5.75 37.62
C LYS A 325 9.12 5.43 36.26
N SER A 326 10.28 4.77 36.27
CA SER A 326 10.94 4.30 35.04
C SER A 326 10.00 3.36 34.30
N GLN A 327 9.49 3.80 33.16
CA GLN A 327 8.60 3.01 32.32
C GLN A 327 9.40 1.86 31.71
N ILE A 328 8.89 0.63 31.83
CA ILE A 328 9.52 -0.57 31.26
C ILE A 328 9.71 -0.35 29.76
N LEU A 329 10.96 -0.44 29.27
CA LEU A 329 11.25 -0.31 27.84
C LEU A 329 10.62 -1.46 27.07
N GLN A 330 9.97 -1.16 25.94
CA GLN A 330 9.53 -2.16 24.99
C GLN A 330 10.31 -2.00 23.69
N ILE A 331 11.12 -3.00 23.36
CA ILE A 331 11.97 -3.00 22.17
C ILE A 331 11.42 -3.99 21.17
N GLY A 332 11.08 -3.49 19.99
CA GLY A 332 10.72 -4.30 18.83
C GLY A 332 11.94 -4.69 18.02
N ILE A 333 11.97 -5.93 17.53
CA ILE A 333 12.91 -6.40 16.52
C ILE A 333 12.09 -6.97 15.35
N ILE A 334 12.39 -6.52 14.15
CA ILE A 334 11.93 -7.15 12.91
C ILE A 334 13.14 -7.76 12.22
N ARG A 335 13.18 -9.09 12.15
CA ARG A 335 14.25 -9.88 11.52
C ARG A 335 13.82 -10.39 10.16
N THR A 336 14.76 -10.42 9.25
CA THR A 336 14.57 -10.94 7.90
C THR A 336 15.41 -12.19 7.72
N ARG A 337 16.70 -12.05 7.37
CA ARG A 337 17.53 -13.16 6.86
C ARG A 337 18.68 -13.59 7.76
N HIS A 338 19.43 -12.66 8.35
CA HIS A 338 20.69 -12.97 9.04
C HIS A 338 20.55 -12.87 10.56
N TRP A 339 19.67 -12.00 11.07
CA TRP A 339 19.52 -11.83 12.50
C TRP A 339 18.89 -13.07 13.15
N LYS A 340 19.60 -13.60 14.14
CA LYS A 340 19.09 -14.65 15.03
C LYS A 340 18.04 -14.07 15.99
N PRO A 341 17.15 -14.90 16.57
CA PRO A 341 16.18 -14.45 17.58
C PRO A 341 16.84 -13.66 18.72
N GLY A 342 16.40 -12.42 18.92
CA GLY A 342 16.97 -11.45 19.84
C GLY A 342 17.97 -10.46 19.22
N ALA A 343 18.37 -10.65 17.96
CA ALA A 343 19.29 -9.79 17.21
C ALA A 343 20.50 -9.33 18.04
N GLY A 344 21.20 -10.27 18.67
CA GLY A 344 22.40 -9.98 19.47
C GLY A 344 22.15 -9.36 20.85
N LEU A 345 20.91 -8.95 21.17
CA LEU A 345 20.60 -8.36 22.47
C LEU A 345 20.56 -9.41 23.59
N ARG A 346 21.05 -9.02 24.77
CA ARG A 346 21.04 -9.87 25.97
C ARG A 346 19.62 -9.99 26.49
N ARG A 347 19.05 -11.20 26.43
CA ARG A 347 17.65 -11.47 26.77
C ARG A 347 17.46 -12.78 27.55
N GLY A 348 16.33 -12.89 28.24
CA GLY A 348 15.89 -14.10 28.94
C GLY A 348 15.37 -15.17 27.99
N LYS A 349 14.85 -16.29 28.49
CA LYS A 349 14.16 -17.25 27.62
C LYS A 349 12.90 -16.60 27.03
N PHE A 350 12.55 -16.95 25.78
CA PHE A 350 11.27 -16.52 25.23
C PHE A 350 10.15 -17.16 26.05
N MET A 351 9.31 -16.32 26.64
CA MET A 351 8.29 -16.73 27.61
C MET A 351 6.90 -16.84 27.00
N LYS A 352 6.66 -16.16 25.88
CA LYS A 352 5.38 -16.15 25.19
C LYS A 352 5.61 -16.15 23.69
N ARG A 353 5.00 -17.11 22.99
CA ARG A 353 4.86 -17.10 21.53
C ARG A 353 3.39 -16.89 21.22
N GLU A 354 3.08 -15.80 20.56
CA GLU A 354 1.71 -15.47 20.17
C GLU A 354 1.63 -15.42 18.66
N THR A 355 0.81 -16.31 18.10
CA THR A 355 0.47 -16.29 16.68
C THR A 355 -0.60 -15.23 16.46
N VAL A 356 -0.21 -14.13 15.84
CA VAL A 356 -1.13 -13.07 15.43
C VAL A 356 -1.61 -13.40 14.03
N LYS A 357 -2.90 -13.73 13.92
CA LYS A 357 -3.54 -13.90 12.62
C LYS A 357 -3.57 -12.55 11.92
N THR A 358 -2.89 -12.43 10.78
CA THR A 358 -2.96 -11.21 9.94
C THR A 358 -4.16 -11.26 8.98
N GLY A 359 -5.32 -11.72 9.46
CA GLY A 359 -6.56 -11.76 8.69
C GLY A 359 -7.61 -12.71 9.25
N ALA A 360 -8.87 -12.51 8.84
CA ALA A 360 -10.01 -13.33 9.25
C ALA A 360 -9.95 -14.76 8.68
N SER A 361 -10.17 -15.75 9.55
CA SER A 361 -10.07 -17.19 9.27
C SER A 361 -11.14 -17.72 8.30
N SER A 362 -10.72 -18.43 7.24
CA SER A 362 -11.50 -19.49 6.58
C SER A 362 -10.61 -20.67 6.19
N GLU A 363 -11.19 -21.88 6.26
CA GLU A 363 -10.57 -23.22 6.31
C GLU A 363 -9.79 -23.70 5.06
N SER A 364 -9.21 -22.82 4.23
CA SER A 364 -8.50 -23.31 3.03
C SER A 364 -7.43 -22.39 2.44
N GLN A 365 -6.91 -21.40 3.18
CA GLN A 365 -5.77 -20.60 2.70
C GLN A 365 -4.75 -20.34 3.79
N GLU A 366 -3.46 -20.35 3.40
CA GLU A 366 -2.32 -19.90 4.21
C GLU A 366 -2.62 -18.50 4.78
N THR A 367 -3.09 -18.46 6.02
CA THR A 367 -3.07 -17.24 6.81
C THR A 367 -1.62 -16.88 7.01
N SER A 368 -1.20 -15.67 6.62
CA SER A 368 0.08 -15.16 7.09
C SER A 368 -0.03 -15.00 8.60
N GLU A 369 0.66 -15.88 9.30
CA GLU A 369 0.76 -15.89 10.73
C GLU A 369 2.02 -15.10 11.10
N LEU A 370 1.84 -14.01 11.84
CA LEU A 370 2.96 -13.33 12.45
C LEU A 370 3.20 -13.96 13.81
N GLU A 371 4.35 -14.58 13.98
CA GLU A 371 4.79 -15.05 15.29
C GLU A 371 5.50 -13.90 16.01
N VAL A 372 4.98 -13.53 17.18
CA VAL A 372 5.64 -12.59 18.09
C VAL A 372 6.17 -13.36 19.28
N GLU A 373 7.48 -13.31 19.48
CA GLU A 373 8.15 -13.90 20.63
C GLU A 373 8.54 -12.82 21.66
N GLU A 374 8.14 -13.03 22.92
CA GLU A 374 8.42 -12.08 24.01
C GLU A 374 9.50 -12.60 24.94
N ALA A 375 10.48 -11.77 25.27
CA ALA A 375 11.52 -12.06 26.27
C ALA A 375 11.77 -10.86 27.19
N GLU A 376 12.29 -11.12 28.40
CA GLU A 376 12.86 -10.07 29.24
C GLU A 376 14.20 -9.60 28.65
N LEU A 377 14.43 -8.28 28.63
CA LEU A 377 15.63 -7.67 28.11
C LEU A 377 16.54 -7.24 29.25
N TYR A 378 17.83 -7.55 29.15
CA TYR A 378 18.84 -7.21 30.15
C TYR A 378 19.89 -6.27 29.58
N ASP A 379 20.35 -5.37 30.46
CA ASP A 379 21.52 -4.54 30.20
C ASP A 379 22.78 -5.41 30.06
N THR A 380 23.63 -5.10 29.08
CA THR A 380 24.83 -5.88 28.80
C THR A 380 25.86 -5.76 29.93
N THR A 381 26.05 -4.55 30.48
CA THR A 381 27.05 -4.26 31.51
C THR A 381 26.60 -4.66 32.91
N SER A 382 25.43 -4.17 33.34
CA SER A 382 24.93 -4.35 34.70
C SER A 382 24.15 -5.65 34.91
N GLY A 383 23.64 -6.27 33.83
CA GLY A 383 22.77 -7.44 33.90
C GLY A 383 21.38 -7.16 34.48
N ALA A 384 21.04 -5.90 34.77
CA ALA A 384 19.73 -5.50 35.26
C ALA A 384 18.67 -5.68 34.16
N SER A 385 17.44 -6.03 34.56
CA SER A 385 16.29 -6.01 33.65
C SER A 385 15.98 -4.57 33.26
N ILE A 386 15.99 -4.30 31.96
CA ILE A 386 15.75 -2.95 31.41
C ILE A 386 14.43 -2.87 30.66
N GLY A 387 13.82 -4.01 30.31
CA GLY A 387 12.60 -3.98 29.52
C GLY A 387 12.11 -5.34 29.03
N LYS A 388 11.23 -5.26 28.03
CA LYS A 388 10.76 -6.39 27.25
C LYS A 388 11.24 -6.28 25.81
N LEU A 389 11.56 -7.43 25.25
CA LEU A 389 11.84 -7.63 23.85
C LEU A 389 10.61 -8.24 23.17
N LEU A 390 10.24 -7.69 22.01
CA LEU A 390 9.23 -8.20 21.10
C LEU A 390 9.93 -8.56 19.78
N ASP A 391 10.13 -9.84 19.52
CA ASP A 391 10.86 -10.34 18.35
C ASP A 391 9.88 -10.89 17.31
N ILE A 392 10.01 -10.41 16.06
CA ILE A 392 9.20 -10.84 14.92
C ILE A 392 10.13 -11.23 13.76
N SER A 393 9.90 -12.41 13.17
CA SER A 393 10.52 -12.82 11.91
C SER A 393 9.50 -12.73 10.79
N ILE A 394 9.86 -12.06 9.69
CA ILE A 394 8.97 -11.84 8.54
C ILE A 394 9.40 -12.59 7.27
N GLY A 395 10.28 -13.59 7.42
CA GLY A 395 10.80 -14.41 6.32
C GLY A 395 12.07 -13.87 5.67
N GLU A 396 12.67 -14.69 4.81
CA GLU A 396 13.97 -14.42 4.19
C GLU A 396 13.87 -13.91 2.75
N ASP A 397 12.77 -14.19 2.05
CA ASP A 397 12.56 -13.78 0.66
C ASP A 397 11.81 -12.44 0.55
N ALA A 398 12.07 -11.68 -0.52
CA ALA A 398 11.51 -10.35 -0.71
C ALA A 398 9.96 -10.30 -0.65
N LYS A 399 9.26 -11.37 -1.06
CA LYS A 399 7.80 -11.41 -1.06
C LYS A 399 7.24 -11.60 0.34
N SER A 400 7.80 -12.52 1.13
CA SER A 400 7.44 -12.70 2.53
C SER A 400 7.68 -11.43 3.34
N ILE A 401 8.83 -10.78 3.10
CA ILE A 401 9.20 -9.53 3.78
C ILE A 401 8.23 -8.40 3.41
N ALA A 402 7.89 -8.25 2.12
CA ALA A 402 6.91 -7.27 1.68
C ALA A 402 5.52 -7.49 2.31
N HIS A 403 5.12 -8.76 2.45
CA HIS A 403 3.84 -9.14 3.05
C HIS A 403 3.81 -8.89 4.56
N GLY A 404 4.87 -9.29 5.28
CA GLY A 404 4.95 -9.22 6.74
C GLY A 404 5.30 -7.84 7.29
N LEU A 405 5.98 -6.99 6.52
CA LEU A 405 6.56 -5.74 7.04
C LEU A 405 5.53 -4.80 7.69
N PHE A 406 4.45 -4.43 6.99
CA PHE A 406 3.48 -3.49 7.55
C PHE A 406 2.71 -4.09 8.74
N SER A 407 2.39 -5.38 8.67
CA SER A 407 1.75 -6.11 9.75
C SER A 407 2.66 -6.15 10.99
N ALA A 408 3.96 -6.41 10.83
CA ALA A 408 4.94 -6.40 11.93
C ALA A 408 5.12 -5.02 12.56
N LEU A 409 5.24 -3.96 11.74
CA LEU A 409 5.32 -2.58 12.23
C LEU A 409 4.07 -2.19 13.03
N ARG A 410 2.86 -2.53 12.53
CA ARG A 410 1.60 -2.28 13.23
C ARG A 410 1.49 -3.06 14.53
N GLU A 411 1.90 -4.32 14.51
CA GLU A 411 1.83 -5.20 15.67
C GLU A 411 2.75 -4.71 16.80
N LEU A 412 3.97 -4.28 16.48
CA LEU A 412 4.89 -3.69 17.46
C LEU A 412 4.37 -2.37 18.02
N ASP A 413 3.75 -1.52 17.19
CA ASP A 413 3.07 -0.30 17.65
C ASP A 413 1.89 -0.63 18.59
N ARG A 414 1.09 -1.65 18.27
CA ARG A 414 -0.05 -2.11 19.07
C ARG A 414 0.41 -2.62 20.43
N ARG A 415 1.54 -3.32 20.47
CA ARG A 415 2.19 -3.82 21.70
C ARG A 415 2.97 -2.75 22.46
N GLY A 416 3.02 -1.50 21.98
CA GLY A 416 3.61 -0.38 22.70
C GLY A 416 5.13 -0.29 22.58
N ALA A 417 5.75 -0.79 21.51
CA ALA A 417 7.18 -0.65 21.27
C ALA A 417 7.61 0.84 21.30
N ASP A 418 8.66 1.15 22.05
CA ASP A 418 9.24 2.50 22.10
C ASP A 418 10.21 2.73 20.92
N ILE A 419 10.95 1.68 20.55
CA ILE A 419 11.85 1.62 19.40
C ILE A 419 11.71 0.26 18.70
N ILE A 420 11.84 0.27 17.38
CA ILE A 420 11.85 -0.92 16.52
C ILE A 420 13.18 -0.92 15.76
N PHE A 421 13.97 -1.97 15.99
CA PHE A 421 15.16 -2.27 15.18
C PHE A 421 14.76 -3.18 14.03
N VAL A 422 15.15 -2.81 12.81
CA VAL A 422 14.78 -3.55 11.61
C VAL A 422 16.03 -3.99 10.86
N GLU A 423 16.09 -5.28 10.56
CA GLU A 423 17.07 -5.86 9.65
C GLU A 423 16.67 -5.55 8.19
N GLY A 424 17.50 -4.76 7.50
CA GLY A 424 17.34 -4.46 6.08
C GLY A 424 17.67 -5.65 5.18
N THR A 425 17.15 -5.60 3.95
CA THR A 425 17.38 -6.61 2.91
C THR A 425 18.29 -6.07 1.82
N VAL A 426 18.72 -6.94 0.91
CA VAL A 426 19.48 -6.53 -0.28
C VAL A 426 18.53 -5.88 -1.30
N ASP A 427 18.99 -4.82 -1.97
CA ASP A 427 18.22 -4.07 -2.97
C ASP A 427 18.06 -4.81 -4.32
N ASP A 428 18.82 -5.89 -4.54
CA ASP A 428 19.00 -6.54 -5.85
C ASP A 428 17.92 -7.58 -6.22
N GLU A 429 16.92 -7.79 -5.35
CA GLU A 429 15.78 -8.69 -5.62
C GLU A 429 14.53 -7.87 -6.03
N ASP A 430 13.72 -8.39 -6.98
CA ASP A 430 12.62 -7.70 -7.66
C ASP A 430 11.75 -6.76 -6.78
N ILE A 431 11.30 -7.26 -5.62
CA ILE A 431 10.46 -6.51 -4.66
C ILE A 431 11.29 -5.84 -3.54
N GLY A 432 12.56 -6.22 -3.38
CA GLY A 432 13.47 -5.72 -2.34
C GLY A 432 13.63 -4.21 -2.36
N ALA A 433 13.77 -3.61 -3.55
CA ALA A 433 13.83 -2.16 -3.69
C ALA A 433 12.55 -1.44 -3.21
N ALA A 434 11.37 -2.05 -3.38
CA ALA A 434 10.12 -1.49 -2.86
C ALA A 434 10.07 -1.58 -1.33
N VAL A 435 10.44 -2.72 -0.76
CA VAL A 435 10.54 -2.95 0.69
C VAL A 435 11.51 -1.95 1.32
N MET A 436 12.74 -1.86 0.80
CA MET A 436 13.75 -0.95 1.30
C MET A 436 13.33 0.51 1.18
N ASN A 437 12.64 0.91 0.09
CA ASN A 437 12.06 2.24 0.00
C ASN A 437 11.04 2.51 1.12
N ARG A 438 10.23 1.53 1.52
CA ARG A 438 9.28 1.67 2.64
C ARG A 438 10.00 1.72 3.99
N LEU A 439 11.00 0.87 4.20
CA LEU A 439 11.83 0.87 5.40
C LEU A 439 12.57 2.19 5.58
N ARG A 440 13.25 2.70 4.56
CA ARG A 440 13.95 3.99 4.58
C ARG A 440 13.03 5.17 4.88
N LYS A 441 11.77 5.12 4.41
CA LYS A 441 10.75 6.14 4.70
C LYS A 441 10.16 6.02 6.11
N ALA A 442 10.03 4.81 6.63
CA ALA A 442 9.59 4.55 8.00
C ALA A 442 10.69 4.89 9.03
N ALA A 443 11.94 4.65 8.66
CA ALA A 443 13.12 4.85 9.49
C ALA A 443 13.23 6.29 10.01
N SER A 444 13.48 6.40 11.31
CA SER A 444 13.91 7.65 11.95
C SER A 444 15.43 7.78 11.93
N GLN A 445 16.14 6.65 11.90
CA GLN A 445 17.59 6.56 11.75
C GLN A 445 17.96 5.37 10.87
N ILE A 446 19.06 5.49 10.13
CA ILE A 446 19.58 4.44 9.25
C ILE A 446 21.06 4.21 9.62
N ARG A 447 21.49 2.95 9.61
CA ARG A 447 22.89 2.52 9.64
C ARG A 447 23.18 1.85 8.30
N SER A 448 24.15 2.36 7.55
CA SER A 448 24.43 1.98 6.17
C SER A 448 25.89 1.62 5.95
#